data_AF-A0A931KN52-F1
#
_entry.id   AF-A0A931KN52-F1
#
_cell.length_a   1.000
_cell.length_b   1.000
_cell.length_c   1.000
_cell.angle_alpha   90.00
_cell.angle_beta   90.00
_cell.angle_gamma   90.00
#
_symmetry.space_group_name_H-M   'P 1'
#
loop_
_entity.id
_entity.type
_entity.pdbx_description
1 polymer ?
#
loop_
_entity_poly.entity_id
_entity_poly.type
_entity_poly.pdbx_seq_one_letter_code
_entity_poly.pdbx_strand_id
1 'polypeptide(L)'
;MKTQINRLSLLLVLSVLTGFAARSQGVSSTTTQKDTRVPVLKTYLIEREIPGAGLLTPDQLKGISQKSCTVLKEMGPKIQWIQSYVSGDKIYCIYKAENEELIREHAKKGGFPANKIVEIPTIISPATAEN
;
A
#
# COMPACT_ATOMS: atom_id res chain seq x y z
N MET A 1 -36.66 -37.42 -31.81
CA MET A 1 -36.03 -38.60 -32.44
C MET A 1 -34.53 -38.37 -32.56
N LYS A 2 -33.75 -38.99 -31.66
CA LYS A 2 -32.28 -39.04 -31.71
C LYS A 2 -31.87 -40.44 -31.28
N THR A 3 -31.29 -41.25 -32.17
CA THR A 3 -30.49 -42.42 -31.76
C THR A 3 -29.65 -42.94 -32.91
N GLN A 4 -28.33 -42.86 -32.78
CA GLN A 4 -27.44 -43.91 -33.26
C GLN A 4 -26.33 -44.08 -32.23
N ILE A 5 -26.30 -45.29 -31.69
CA ILE A 5 -25.37 -45.84 -30.70
C ILE A 5 -24.40 -46.68 -31.50
N ASN A 6 -23.08 -46.52 -31.31
CA ASN A 6 -22.12 -47.50 -31.78
C ASN A 6 -21.42 -48.20 -30.60
N ARG A 7 -21.69 -49.50 -30.56
CA ARG A 7 -21.11 -50.61 -29.81
C ARG A 7 -19.69 -50.87 -30.37
N LEU A 8 -18.73 -51.58 -29.82
CA LEU A 8 -18.53 -52.48 -28.69
C LEU A 8 -17.12 -53.03 -28.96
N SER A 9 -16.19 -53.02 -28.01
CA SER A 9 -15.17 -54.07 -27.90
C SER A 9 -14.65 -54.13 -26.47
N LEU A 10 -14.79 -55.33 -25.94
CA LEU A 10 -14.70 -55.77 -24.55
C LEU A 10 -13.45 -56.66 -24.41
N LEU A 11 -12.96 -56.78 -23.17
CA LEU A 11 -12.06 -57.80 -22.59
C LEU A 11 -10.57 -57.39 -22.54
N LEU A 12 -9.77 -57.69 -21.51
CA LEU A 12 -9.87 -58.14 -20.10
C LEU A 12 -8.39 -58.38 -19.67
N VAL A 13 -8.11 -58.50 -18.35
CA VAL A 13 -6.94 -59.16 -17.70
C VAL A 13 -5.80 -58.20 -17.29
N LEU A 14 -5.18 -58.21 -16.10
CA LEU A 14 -5.39 -58.71 -14.72
C LEU A 14 -4.10 -58.31 -13.94
N SER A 15 -4.18 -58.06 -12.62
CA SER A 15 -3.08 -58.04 -11.62
C SER A 15 -2.06 -56.88 -11.71
N VAL A 16 -1.64 -56.19 -10.63
CA VAL A 16 -1.15 -56.66 -9.32
C VAL A 16 -1.38 -55.58 -8.25
N LEU A 17 -1.80 -56.03 -7.05
CA LEU A 17 -1.73 -55.27 -5.79
C LEU A 17 -0.30 -55.27 -5.23
N THR A 18 0.33 -54.09 -5.10
CA THR A 18 1.35 -53.69 -4.11
C THR A 18 1.46 -52.16 -4.26
N GLY A 19 1.27 -51.29 -3.27
CA GLY A 19 1.83 -51.24 -1.92
C GLY A 19 2.47 -49.85 -1.77
N PHE A 20 2.02 -49.08 -0.77
CA PHE A 20 2.70 -47.94 -0.14
C PHE A 20 3.13 -46.73 -0.99
N ALA A 21 2.40 -45.62 -0.86
CA ALA A 21 2.76 -44.52 0.05
C ALA A 21 1.88 -43.30 -0.27
N ALA A 22 0.97 -42.99 0.65
CA ALA A 22 0.24 -41.72 0.62
C ALA A 22 1.24 -40.57 0.78
N ARG A 23 1.61 -39.93 -0.33
CA ARG A 23 2.31 -38.65 -0.30
C ARG A 23 1.25 -37.56 -0.29
N SER A 24 0.82 -37.16 0.91
CA SER A 24 0.12 -35.90 1.10
C SER A 24 1.05 -34.78 0.67
N GLN A 25 0.90 -34.30 -0.56
CA GLN A 25 1.48 -33.02 -0.92
C GLN A 25 0.74 -31.98 -0.10
N GLY A 26 1.47 -31.39 0.84
CA GLY A 26 1.00 -30.34 1.71
C GLY A 26 0.31 -29.28 0.88
N VAL A 27 -0.97 -29.09 1.18
CA VAL A 27 -1.63 -27.81 0.95
C VAL A 27 -0.68 -26.78 1.55
N SER A 28 -0.02 -26.02 0.69
CA SER A 28 0.73 -24.84 1.08
C SER A 28 -0.32 -23.89 1.63
N SER A 29 -0.56 -24.00 2.94
CA SER A 29 -1.19 -22.96 3.71
C SER A 29 -0.29 -21.76 3.50
N THR A 30 -0.70 -20.86 2.61
CA THR A 30 -0.35 -19.45 2.75
C THR A 30 -0.95 -19.02 4.07
N THR A 31 -0.25 -19.37 5.15
CA THR A 31 -0.39 -18.72 6.43
C THR A 31 -0.10 -17.28 6.11
N THR A 32 -1.14 -16.44 6.16
CA THR A 32 -0.98 -15.03 6.45
C THR A 32 -0.30 -14.96 7.81
N GLN A 33 1.02 -15.18 7.83
CA GLN A 33 1.84 -14.85 8.98
C GLN A 33 1.66 -13.34 9.11
N LYS A 34 0.98 -12.96 10.19
CA LYS A 34 0.92 -11.59 10.65
C LYS A 34 2.36 -11.17 10.91
N ASP A 35 2.96 -10.56 9.88
CA ASP A 35 4.33 -10.09 9.88
C ASP A 35 4.50 -9.14 11.07
N THR A 36 5.23 -9.59 12.08
CA THR A 36 5.55 -8.82 13.29
C THR A 36 6.69 -7.83 13.05
N ARG A 37 7.17 -7.66 11.81
CA ARG A 37 8.15 -6.62 11.48
C ARG A 37 7.50 -5.25 11.55
N VAL A 38 8.04 -4.38 12.41
CA VAL A 38 7.73 -2.95 12.41
C VAL A 38 8.01 -2.42 11.00
N PRO A 39 7.04 -1.77 10.33
CA PRO A 39 7.26 -1.18 9.01
C PRO A 39 8.49 -0.27 9.00
N VAL A 40 9.45 -0.55 8.12
CA VAL A 40 10.55 0.37 7.86
C VAL A 40 10.02 1.50 7.00
N LEU A 41 9.76 2.65 7.62
CA LEU A 41 9.21 3.81 6.93
C LEU A 41 10.33 4.70 6.38
N LYS A 42 10.20 5.08 5.12
CA LYS A 42 11.03 6.08 4.45
C LYS A 42 10.39 7.46 4.59
N THR A 43 11.19 8.52 4.53
CA THR A 43 10.70 9.91 4.58
C THR A 43 10.49 10.45 3.18
N TYR A 44 9.40 11.18 2.95
CA TYR A 44 9.07 11.79 1.67
C TYR A 44 8.68 13.25 1.83
N LEU A 45 9.15 14.09 0.90
CA LEU A 45 8.66 15.43 0.64
C LEU A 45 7.58 15.35 -0.43
N ILE A 46 6.43 15.97 -0.17
CA ILE A 46 5.30 16.02 -1.10
C ILE A 46 5.02 17.48 -1.40
N GLU A 47 5.00 17.83 -2.68
CA GLU A 47 4.55 19.14 -3.15
C GLU A 47 3.11 19.04 -3.66
N ARG A 48 2.27 19.95 -3.17
CA ARG A 48 0.84 20.04 -3.51
C ARG A 48 0.55 21.44 -4.04
N GLU A 49 0.16 21.54 -5.29
CA GLU A 49 -0.27 22.80 -5.90
C GLU A 49 -1.73 23.07 -5.54
N ILE A 50 -1.94 24.13 -4.76
CA ILE A 50 -3.26 24.58 -4.31
C ILE A 50 -3.26 26.10 -4.45
N PRO A 51 -3.83 26.66 -5.53
CA PRO A 51 -3.88 28.11 -5.73
C PRO A 51 -4.45 28.83 -4.50
N GLY A 52 -3.73 29.84 -4.03
CA GLY A 52 -4.09 30.61 -2.84
C GLY A 52 -3.91 29.85 -1.52
N ALA A 53 -3.13 28.77 -1.44
CA ALA A 53 -2.92 27.99 -0.21
C ALA A 53 -2.54 28.87 1.00
N GLY A 54 -1.67 29.85 0.81
CA GLY A 54 -1.24 30.79 1.85
C GLY A 54 -2.31 31.76 2.33
N LEU A 55 -3.43 31.85 1.62
CA LEU A 55 -4.60 32.66 1.98
C LEU A 55 -5.68 31.83 2.68
N LEU A 56 -5.48 30.52 2.85
CA LEU A 56 -6.43 29.66 3.53
C LEU A 56 -6.58 30.08 4.99
N THR A 57 -7.83 30.18 5.45
CA THR A 57 -8.13 30.52 6.83
C THR A 57 -7.78 29.36 7.78
N PRO A 58 -7.62 29.63 9.08
CA PRO A 58 -7.40 28.58 10.08
C PRO A 58 -8.45 27.46 10.03
N ASP A 59 -9.73 27.79 9.80
CA ASP A 59 -10.80 26.80 9.70
C ASP A 59 -10.70 25.94 8.43
N GLN A 60 -10.29 26.52 7.31
CA GLN A 60 -10.04 25.77 6.08
C GLN A 60 -8.86 24.81 6.25
N LEU A 61 -7.76 25.28 6.85
CA LEU A 61 -6.58 24.45 7.15
C LEU A 61 -6.92 23.32 8.13
N LYS A 62 -7.77 23.61 9.13
CA LYS A 62 -8.30 22.60 10.07
C LYS A 62 -9.11 21.55 9.32
N GLY A 63 -10.00 21.95 8.41
CA GLY A 63 -10.80 21.03 7.59
C GLY A 63 -9.94 20.09 6.73
N ILE A 64 -8.92 20.65 6.05
CA ILE A 64 -7.95 19.87 5.26
C ILE A 64 -7.23 18.85 6.15
N SER A 65 -6.77 19.28 7.32
CA SER A 65 -6.06 18.44 8.28
C SER A 65 -6.96 17.29 8.79
N GLN A 66 -8.21 17.59 9.15
CA GLN A 66 -9.18 16.58 9.59
C GLN A 66 -9.42 15.52 8.51
N LYS A 67 -9.63 15.94 7.26
CA LYS A 67 -9.84 15.01 6.14
C LYS A 67 -8.60 14.13 5.90
N SER A 68 -7.39 14.70 5.95
CA SER A 68 -6.14 13.93 5.86
C SER A 68 -6.03 12.88 6.99
N CYS A 69 -6.29 13.28 8.23
CA CYS A 69 -6.24 12.40 9.40
C CYS A 69 -7.27 11.26 9.33
N THR A 70 -8.48 11.50 8.83
CA THR A 70 -9.49 10.45 8.62
C THR A 70 -8.97 9.37 7.66
N VAL A 71 -8.41 9.77 6.52
CA VAL A 71 -7.85 8.82 5.53
C VAL A 71 -6.66 8.05 6.12
N LEU A 72 -5.78 8.72 6.88
CA LEU A 72 -4.64 8.06 7.53
C LEU A 72 -5.09 6.98 8.54
N LYS A 73 -6.16 7.25 9.31
CA LYS A 73 -6.73 6.24 10.22
C LYS A 73 -7.19 4.98 9.48
N GLU A 74 -7.77 5.13 8.30
CA GLU A 74 -8.20 4.00 7.45
C GLU A 74 -7.02 3.25 6.83
N MET A 75 -5.93 3.94 6.52
CA MET A 75 -4.74 3.35 5.90
C MET A 75 -3.81 2.65 6.88
N GLY A 76 -3.93 2.95 8.18
CA GLY A 76 -3.15 2.31 9.23
C GLY A 76 -1.69 2.79 9.29
N PRO A 77 -0.83 2.08 10.05
CA PRO A 77 0.49 2.56 10.47
C PRO A 77 1.57 2.56 9.37
N LYS A 78 1.25 2.06 8.18
CA LYS A 78 2.16 2.02 7.01
C LYS A 78 2.45 3.40 6.40
N ILE A 79 1.70 4.42 6.81
CA ILE A 79 1.86 5.81 6.40
C ILE A 79 1.57 6.74 7.58
N GLN A 80 2.38 7.79 7.71
CA GLN A 80 2.27 8.77 8.77
C GLN A 80 2.53 10.17 8.21
N TRP A 81 1.64 11.10 8.54
CA TRP A 81 1.88 12.52 8.33
C TRP A 81 2.72 13.09 9.48
N ILE A 82 3.82 13.78 9.15
CA ILE A 82 4.68 14.42 10.14
C ILE A 82 4.28 15.88 10.31
N GLN A 83 4.30 16.65 9.22
CA GLN A 83 3.93 18.07 9.21
C GLN A 83 3.72 18.58 7.79
N SER A 84 3.14 19.78 7.68
CA SER A 84 2.97 20.49 6.42
C SER A 84 3.35 21.97 6.57
N TYR A 85 3.91 22.54 5.52
CA TYR A 85 4.22 23.94 5.38
C TYR A 85 3.35 24.54 4.28
N VAL A 86 2.60 25.56 4.62
CA VAL A 86 1.75 26.29 3.67
C VAL A 86 2.52 27.51 3.19
N SER A 87 2.65 27.68 1.87
CA SER A 87 3.45 28.77 1.29
C SER A 87 2.95 29.14 -0.10
N GLY A 88 2.55 30.40 -0.29
CA GLY A 88 2.07 30.90 -1.58
C GLY A 88 0.93 30.03 -2.13
N ASP A 89 1.11 29.49 -3.33
CA ASP A 89 0.16 28.60 -4.00
C ASP A 89 0.41 27.10 -3.76
N LYS A 90 1.19 26.76 -2.72
CA LYS A 90 1.61 25.39 -2.46
C LYS A 90 1.51 25.00 -1.00
N ILE A 91 1.35 23.70 -0.79
CA ILE A 91 1.57 23.04 0.50
C ILE A 91 2.67 21.99 0.32
N TYR A 92 3.69 22.06 1.16
CA TYR A 92 4.76 21.06 1.23
C TYR A 92 4.53 20.17 2.44
N CYS A 93 4.43 18.87 2.24
CA CYS A 93 4.19 17.92 3.34
C CYS A 93 5.38 16.99 3.53
N ILE A 94 5.70 16.69 4.80
CA ILE A 94 6.63 15.64 5.16
C ILE A 94 5.82 14.44 5.66
N TYR A 95 6.01 13.30 5.01
CA TYR A 95 5.37 12.04 5.36
C TYR A 95 6.42 10.95 5.58
N LYS A 96 6.09 9.97 6.41
CA LYS A 96 6.79 8.70 6.49
C LYS A 96 5.89 7.61 5.90
N ALA A 97 6.41 6.75 5.04
CA ALA A 97 5.64 5.67 4.42
C ALA A 97 6.54 4.49 4.02
N GLU A 98 5.98 3.29 3.90
CA GLU A 98 6.72 2.12 3.39
C GLU A 98 7.18 2.33 1.93
N ASN A 99 6.39 3.04 1.14
CA ASN A 99 6.66 3.35 -0.27
C ASN A 99 5.89 4.60 -0.73
N GLU A 100 6.20 5.08 -1.93
CA GLU A 100 5.57 6.26 -2.55
C GLU A 100 4.10 6.01 -2.89
N GLU A 101 3.73 4.78 -3.25
CA GLU A 101 2.38 4.41 -3.68
C GLU A 101 1.35 4.67 -2.57
N LEU A 102 1.72 4.45 -1.31
CA LEU A 102 0.87 4.78 -0.16
C LEU A 102 0.56 6.27 -0.09
N ILE A 103 1.51 7.15 -0.42
CA ILE A 103 1.28 8.59 -0.44
C ILE A 103 0.31 8.96 -1.57
N ARG A 104 0.45 8.33 -2.74
CA ARG A 104 -0.46 8.52 -3.87
C ARG A 104 -1.87 8.02 -3.53
N GLU A 105 -1.98 6.88 -2.85
CA GLU A 105 -3.26 6.33 -2.36
C GLU A 105 -3.92 7.27 -1.34
N HIS A 106 -3.15 7.80 -0.38
CA HIS A 106 -3.63 8.78 0.60
C HIS A 106 -4.18 10.03 -0.09
N ALA A 107 -3.42 10.60 -1.03
CA ALA A 107 -3.83 11.77 -1.80
C ALA A 107 -5.13 11.51 -2.58
N LYS A 108 -5.22 10.35 -3.25
CA LYS A 108 -6.41 9.92 -3.99
C LYS A 108 -7.64 9.78 -3.09
N LYS A 109 -7.52 9.11 -1.95
CA LYS A 109 -8.63 8.96 -0.96
C LYS A 109 -9.01 10.29 -0.31
N GLY A 110 -8.03 11.16 -0.09
CA GLY A 110 -8.21 12.48 0.50
C GLY A 110 -8.83 13.50 -0.45
N GLY A 111 -8.72 13.28 -1.77
CA GLY A 111 -9.10 14.26 -2.78
C GLY A 111 -8.11 15.44 -2.85
N PHE A 112 -6.87 15.23 -2.44
CA PHE A 112 -5.82 16.26 -2.46
C PHE A 112 -4.82 15.98 -3.58
N PRO A 113 -4.20 17.02 -4.17
CA PRO A 113 -3.16 16.82 -5.16
C PRO A 113 -1.87 16.32 -4.49
N ALA A 114 -1.08 15.56 -5.24
CA ALA A 114 0.28 15.14 -4.88
C ALA A 114 1.15 15.25 -6.13
N ASN A 115 1.37 16.49 -6.57
CA ASN A 115 1.98 16.83 -7.85
C ASN A 115 3.40 16.28 -7.96
N LYS A 116 4.18 16.39 -6.88
CA LYS A 116 5.54 15.85 -6.78
C LYS A 116 5.72 15.11 -5.47
N ILE A 117 6.35 13.95 -5.52
CA ILE A 117 6.74 13.16 -4.35
C ILE A 117 8.21 12.82 -4.51
N VAL A 118 9.01 13.04 -3.47
CA VAL A 118 10.46 12.84 -3.48
C VAL A 118 10.87 12.16 -2.19
N GLU A 119 11.55 11.02 -2.28
CA GLU A 119 12.17 10.38 -1.11
C GLU A 119 13.29 11.25 -0.56
N ILE A 120 13.34 11.41 0.76
CA ILE A 120 14.38 12.14 1.49
C ILE A 120 15.28 11.10 2.19
N PRO A 121 16.42 10.72 1.60
CA PRO A 121 17.29 9.70 2.18
C PRO A 121 18.06 10.21 3.40
N THR A 122 18.25 11.53 3.54
CA THR A 122 19.04 12.15 4.61
C THR A 122 18.56 13.58 4.84
N ILE A 123 18.61 14.03 6.09
CA ILE A 123 18.33 15.41 6.49
C ILE A 123 19.63 16.01 7.03
N ILE A 124 19.99 17.18 6.54
CA ILE A 124 21.09 17.99 7.08
C ILE A 124 20.52 19.20 7.81
N SER A 125 21.23 19.64 8.85
CA SER A 125 20.91 20.85 9.61
C SER A 125 22.21 21.47 10.14
N PRO A 126 22.19 22.65 10.78
CA PRO A 126 23.40 23.17 11.45
C PRO A 126 24.05 22.16 12.41
N ALA A 127 23.27 21.31 13.08
CA ALA A 127 23.81 20.25 13.94
C ALA A 127 24.63 19.21 13.16
N THR A 128 24.37 19.00 11.88
CA THR A 128 25.17 18.11 11.02
C THR A 128 26.57 18.67 10.77
N ALA A 129 26.77 20.00 10.85
CA ALA A 129 28.07 20.63 10.69
C ALA A 129 28.99 20.46 11.92
N GLU A 130 28.42 20.10 13.08
CA GLU A 130 29.14 19.98 14.36
C GLU A 130 29.54 18.52 14.68
N ASN A 131 29.20 17.55 13.82
CA ASN A 131 29.48 16.12 14.03
C ASN A 131 30.64 15.62 13.18
#